data_AF-A0A7V3SJG4-F1
#
_entry.id   AF-A0A7V3SJG4-F1
#
_cell.length_a   1.000
_cell.length_b   1.000
_cell.length_c   1.000
_cell.angle_alpha   90.00
_cell.angle_beta   90.00
_cell.angle_gamma   90.00
#
_symmetry.space_group_name_H-M   'P 1'
#
loop_
_entity.id
_entity.type
_entity.pdbx_description
1 polymer ?
#
loop_
_entity_poly.entity_id
_entity_poly.type
_entity_poly.pdbx_seq_one_letter_code
_entity_poly.pdbx_strand_id
1 'polypeptide(L)'
;RFVLVSDEVFNFLCETAVEVVARVRLQDDTKTVAPGALWYEEAVPAESIFSGAVLVADHYRKNPEELWNNFQPSLIQVGGNSTVGRGLCRVVMA
;
A
#
# COMPACT_ATOMS: atom_id res chain seq x y z
N ARG A 1 -8.79 14.96 -10.40
CA ARG A 1 -10.26 15.03 -10.60
C ARG A 1 -10.89 14.41 -9.35
N PHE A 2 -12.03 14.93 -8.86
CA PHE A 2 -12.70 14.43 -7.66
C PHE A 2 -14.19 14.26 -7.95
N VAL A 3 -14.77 13.15 -7.50
CA VAL A 3 -16.20 12.84 -7.69
C VAL A 3 -16.73 12.23 -6.40
N LEU A 4 -17.88 12.71 -5.95
CA LEU A 4 -18.63 12.11 -4.84
C LEU A 4 -19.66 11.12 -5.42
N VAL A 5 -19.75 9.93 -4.84
CA VAL A 5 -20.69 8.87 -5.23
C VAL A 5 -21.44 8.39 -3.99
N SER A 6 -22.49 7.57 -4.17
CA SER A 6 -23.13 6.90 -3.05
C SER A 6 -22.21 5.87 -2.40
N ASP A 7 -22.47 5.57 -1.13
CA ASP A 7 -21.72 4.55 -0.38
C ASP A 7 -21.76 3.17 -1.07
N GLU A 8 -22.89 2.82 -1.69
CA GLU A 8 -23.04 1.57 -2.45
C GLU A 8 -22.07 1.51 -3.63
N VAL A 9 -21.97 2.58 -4.41
CA VAL A 9 -21.04 2.66 -5.55
C VAL A 9 -19.59 2.67 -5.06
N PHE A 10 -19.30 3.40 -3.98
CA PHE A 10 -17.96 3.42 -3.40
C PHE A 10 -17.54 2.04 -2.89
N ASN A 11 -18.41 1.36 -2.14
CA ASN A 11 -18.14 0.02 -1.62
C ASN A 11 -17.91 -1.00 -2.74
N PHE A 12 -18.76 -0.97 -3.77
CA PHE A 12 -18.58 -1.81 -4.95
C PHE A 12 -17.20 -1.59 -5.59
N LEU A 13 -16.79 -0.33 -5.79
CA LEU A 13 -15.47 -0.03 -6.34
C LEU A 13 -14.33 -0.49 -5.43
N CYS A 14 -14.45 -0.33 -4.10
CA CYS A 14 -13.43 -0.82 -3.17
C CYS A 14 -13.24 -2.34 -3.22
N GLU A 15 -14.31 -3.09 -3.50
CA GLU A 15 -14.26 -4.55 -3.59
C GLU A 15 -13.81 -5.06 -4.96
N THR A 16 -14.15 -4.34 -6.05
CA THR A 16 -13.96 -4.86 -7.41
C THR A 16 -12.92 -4.11 -8.25
N ALA A 17 -12.54 -2.88 -7.89
CA ALA A 17 -11.65 -2.04 -8.68
C ALA A 17 -10.17 -2.12 -8.23
N VAL A 18 -9.82 -3.17 -7.50
CA VAL A 18 -8.45 -3.51 -7.11
C VAL A 18 -7.73 -4.26 -8.23
N GLU A 19 -6.41 -4.16 -8.27
CA GLU A 19 -5.62 -4.86 -9.27
C GLU A 19 -5.45 -6.32 -8.84
N VAL A 20 -5.94 -7.27 -9.66
CA VAL A 20 -5.76 -8.70 -9.43
C VAL A 20 -4.82 -9.27 -10.49
N VAL A 21 -3.64 -9.73 -10.07
CA VAL A 21 -2.56 -10.18 -10.98
C VAL A 21 -2.26 -11.65 -10.79
N ALA A 22 -2.32 -12.43 -11.88
CA ALA A 22 -1.77 -13.78 -11.91
C ALA A 22 -0.24 -13.72 -11.95
N ARG A 23 0.42 -14.36 -10.98
CA ARG A 23 1.87 -14.49 -10.93
C ARG A 23 2.26 -15.96 -11.06
N VAL A 24 3.40 -16.19 -11.71
CA VAL A 24 3.97 -17.53 -11.86
C VAL A 24 5.44 -17.54 -11.50
N ARG A 25 5.94 -18.71 -11.11
CA ARG A 25 7.39 -19.00 -11.11
C ARG A 25 7.71 -19.93 -12.28
N LEU A 26 8.67 -19.52 -13.10
CA LEU A 26 9.17 -20.35 -14.20
C LEU A 26 10.29 -21.28 -13.72
N GLN A 27 10.40 -22.44 -14.36
CA GLN A 27 11.58 -23.29 -14.29
C GLN A 27 12.66 -22.74 -15.22
N ASP A 28 13.89 -22.61 -14.73
CA ASP A 28 14.95 -21.92 -15.48
C ASP A 28 15.35 -22.66 -16.76
N ASP A 29 15.37 -23.99 -16.76
CA ASP A 29 15.83 -24.81 -17.88
C ASP A 29 14.79 -24.89 -19.02
N THR A 30 13.51 -25.10 -18.66
CA THR A 30 12.45 -25.37 -19.64
C THR A 30 11.64 -24.13 -20.01
N LYS A 31 11.77 -23.05 -19.24
CA LYS A 31 10.96 -21.83 -19.34
C LYS A 31 9.44 -22.09 -19.27
N THR A 32 9.05 -23.17 -18.61
CA THR A 32 7.65 -23.49 -18.31
C THR A 32 7.31 -23.19 -16.85
N VAL A 33 6.03 -23.07 -16.51
CA VAL A 33 5.60 -22.83 -15.13
C VAL A 33 5.96 -24.01 -14.24
N ALA A 34 6.52 -23.75 -13.05
CA ALA A 34 6.80 -24.78 -12.08
C ALA A 34 5.50 -25.35 -11.48
N PRO A 35 5.41 -26.66 -11.20
CA PRO A 35 4.23 -27.25 -10.58
C PRO A 35 3.82 -26.53 -9.30
N GLY A 36 2.54 -26.17 -9.19
CA GLY A 36 1.99 -25.46 -8.03
C GLY A 36 2.41 -23.99 -7.89
N ALA A 37 3.12 -23.42 -8.86
CA ALA A 37 3.65 -22.07 -8.79
C ALA A 37 2.89 -21.07 -9.68
N LEU A 38 1.55 -21.13 -9.64
CA LEU A 38 0.63 -20.12 -10.17
C LEU A 38 -0.24 -19.65 -9.01
N TRP A 39 -0.31 -18.34 -8.80
CA TRP A 39 -1.15 -17.75 -7.76
C TRP A 39 -1.67 -16.38 -8.21
N TYR A 40 -2.67 -15.86 -7.50
CA TYR A 40 -3.20 -14.52 -7.70
C TYR A 40 -2.83 -13.64 -6.52
N GLU A 41 -2.44 -12.40 -6.79
CA GLU A 41 -2.21 -11.37 -5.79
C GLU A 41 -3.11 -10.18 -6.08
N GLU A 42 -3.61 -9.56 -5.02
CA GLU A 42 -4.32 -8.29 -5.07
C GLU A 42 -3.41 -7.14 -4.66
N ALA A 43 -3.52 -6.01 -5.36
CA ALA A 43 -2.86 -4.78 -5.00
C ALA A 43 -3.83 -3.60 -5.08
N VAL A 44 -3.74 -2.71 -4.09
CA VAL A 44 -4.44 -1.43 -4.13
C VAL A 44 -3.87 -0.59 -5.29
N PRO A 45 -4.72 0.02 -6.13
CA PRO A 45 -4.26 0.82 -7.26
C PRO A 45 -3.36 1.99 -6.86
N ALA A 46 -2.46 2.35 -7.76
CA ALA A 46 -1.71 3.60 -7.66
C ALA A 46 -2.67 4.80 -7.57
N GLU A 47 -2.21 5.88 -6.93
CA GLU A 47 -2.99 7.09 -6.67
C GLU A 47 -4.15 6.95 -5.66
N SER A 48 -4.32 5.77 -5.05
CA SER A 48 -5.23 5.59 -3.91
C SER A 48 -4.76 6.41 -2.71
N ILE A 49 -5.70 7.10 -2.05
CA ILE A 49 -5.42 7.93 -0.87
C ILE A 49 -5.91 7.20 0.37
N PHE A 50 -4.99 6.96 1.30
CA PHE A 50 -5.28 6.51 2.66
C PHE A 50 -5.13 7.68 3.63
N SER A 51 -5.95 7.70 4.66
CA SER A 51 -5.89 8.71 5.71
C SER A 51 -6.08 8.04 7.07
N GLY A 52 -5.38 8.54 8.08
CA GLY A 52 -5.45 8.06 9.45
C GLY A 52 -4.86 9.07 10.42
N ALA A 53 -5.09 8.87 11.71
CA ALA A 53 -4.53 9.72 12.75
C ALA A 53 -3.20 9.14 13.24
N VAL A 54 -2.20 10.00 13.42
CA VAL A 54 -0.96 9.68 14.15
C VAL A 54 -1.06 10.32 15.51
N LEU A 55 -1.01 9.50 16.57
CA LEU A 55 -1.02 9.99 17.94
C LEU A 55 0.40 9.92 18.50
N VAL A 56 0.90 11.06 18.97
CA VAL A 56 2.18 11.15 19.68
C VAL A 56 1.89 11.30 21.16
N ALA A 57 2.37 10.35 21.95
CA ALA A 57 2.25 10.35 23.40
C ALA A 57 3.60 10.59 24.06
N ASP A 58 3.58 11.07 25.31
CA ASP A 58 4.77 11.17 26.14
C ASP A 58 5.46 9.81 26.28
N HIS A 59 6.72 9.74 25.86
CA HIS A 59 7.53 8.55 26.07
C HIS A 59 8.88 8.93 26.68
N TYR A 60 9.09 8.47 27.92
CA TYR A 60 10.37 8.41 28.65
C TYR A 60 11.45 9.40 28.18
N ARG A 61 11.41 10.62 28.71
CA ARG A 61 12.38 11.72 28.49
C ARG A 61 12.41 12.37 27.10
N LYS A 62 11.46 12.07 26.21
CA LYS A 62 11.30 12.81 24.95
C LYS A 62 10.02 13.63 24.95
N ASN A 63 10.14 14.90 24.55
CA ASN A 63 8.99 15.77 24.37
C ASN A 63 8.21 15.32 23.11
N PRO A 64 6.88 15.07 23.20
CA PRO A 64 6.02 14.73 22.07
C PRO A 64 6.11 15.72 20.92
N GLU A 65 6.25 17.02 21.22
CA GLU A 65 6.38 18.06 20.22
C GLU A 65 7.67 17.89 19.41
N GLU A 66 8.77 17.51 20.07
CA GLU A 66 10.04 17.22 19.41
C GLU A 66 9.95 15.96 18.53
N LEU A 67 9.27 14.91 19.01
CA LEU A 67 9.02 13.70 18.24
C LEU A 67 8.20 13.97 16.97
N TRP A 68 7.15 14.78 17.09
CA TRP A 68 6.32 15.19 15.96
C TRP A 68 7.11 16.01 14.94
N ASN A 69 7.84 17.02 15.41
CA ASN A 69 8.62 17.89 14.53
C ASN A 69 9.72 17.12 13.77
N ASN A 70 10.31 16.10 14.39
CA ASN A 70 11.30 15.23 13.76
C ASN A 70 10.70 14.17 12.81
N PHE A 71 9.40 13.89 12.92
CA PHE A 71 8.72 12.94 12.06
C PHE A 71 8.36 13.62 10.73
N GLN A 72 9.22 13.52 9.73
CA GLN A 72 9.03 14.14 8.41
C GLN A 72 9.14 13.12 7.26
N PRO A 73 8.38 12.01 7.26
CA PRO A 73 8.39 11.11 6.11
C PRO A 73 7.79 11.80 4.88
N SER A 74 8.48 11.71 3.74
CA SER A 74 7.97 12.19 2.45
C SER A 74 7.57 11.03 1.55
N LEU A 75 8.35 9.95 1.57
CA LEU A 75 8.17 8.73 0.80
C LEU A 75 8.44 7.53 1.70
N ILE A 76 7.51 6.59 1.74
CA ILE A 76 7.63 5.37 2.55
C ILE A 76 7.29 4.15 1.71
N GLN A 77 7.77 3.00 2.18
CA GLN A 77 7.43 1.69 1.65
C GLN A 77 6.45 1.03 2.62
N VAL A 78 5.26 0.67 2.14
CA VAL A 78 4.21 0.02 2.92
C VAL A 78 3.89 -1.35 2.31
N GLY A 79 3.73 -2.35 3.18
CA GLY A 79 3.40 -3.72 2.76
C GLY A 79 4.57 -4.50 2.14
N GLY A 80 4.24 -5.60 1.48
CA GLY A 80 5.21 -6.51 0.83
C GLY A 80 5.53 -6.14 -0.62
N ASN A 81 6.18 -7.07 -1.34
CA ASN A 81 6.47 -6.94 -2.78
C ASN A 81 7.30 -5.69 -3.18
N SER A 82 8.11 -5.16 -2.26
CA SER A 82 8.96 -3.99 -2.51
C SER A 82 9.99 -4.23 -3.62
N THR A 83 10.53 -5.46 -3.73
CA THR A 83 11.52 -5.84 -4.76
C THR A 83 10.95 -5.87 -6.17
N VAL A 84 9.62 -5.88 -6.31
CA VAL A 84 8.91 -5.79 -7.60
C VAL A 84 8.18 -4.44 -7.75
N GLY A 85 8.56 -3.44 -6.95
CA GLY A 85 8.11 -2.05 -7.11
C GLY A 85 6.73 -1.73 -6.56
N ARG A 86 6.13 -2.59 -5.72
CA ARG A 86 4.84 -2.30 -5.07
C ARG A 86 5.03 -1.53 -3.77
N GLY A 87 4.00 -0.82 -3.31
CA GLY A 87 3.91 -0.28 -1.95
C GLY A 87 4.61 1.05 -1.67
N LEU A 88 5.09 1.75 -2.70
CA LEU A 88 5.67 3.08 -2.54
C LEU A 88 4.57 4.13 -2.34
N CYS A 89 4.59 4.83 -1.21
CA CYS A 89 3.56 5.80 -0.83
C CYS A 89 4.19 7.14 -0.49
N ARG A 90 3.59 8.23 -0.97
CA ARG A 90 3.88 9.57 -0.49
C ARG A 90 3.12 9.82 0.81
N VAL A 91 3.80 10.36 1.81
CA VAL A 91 3.15 10.80 3.06
C VAL A 91 2.94 12.31 3.00
N VAL A 92 1.75 12.73 3.39
CA VAL A 92 1.39 14.13 3.59
C VAL A 92 0.81 14.23 5.00
N MET A 93 1.41 15.08 5.83
CA MET A 93 0.88 15.42 7.15
C MET A 93 0.28 16.82 7.05
N ALA A 94 -0.92 16.99 7.60
CA ALA A 94 -1.65 18.25 7.64
C ALA A 94 -1.54 18.88 9.03
#